data_AF-A0A7H8TBQ2-F1
#
_entry.id   AF-A0A7H8TBQ2-F1
#
_cell.length_a   1.000
_cell.length_b   1.000
_cell.length_c   1.000
_cell.angle_alpha   90.00
_cell.angle_beta   90.00
_cell.angle_gamma   90.00
#
_symmetry.space_group_name_H-M   'P 1'
#
loop_
_entity.id
_entity.type
_entity.pdbx_description
1 polymer ?
#
loop_
_entity_poly.entity_id
_entity_poly.type
_entity_poly.pdbx_seq_one_letter_code
_entity_poly.pdbx_strand_id
1 'polypeptide(L)'
;MSKPELEFHLPEGPWRSPAGAGPGVEERVLADDPEGGSRTALVRWAPGTDTSADGVSRHDFWEEVYLVEGAMHDLTLEKTFVAGMYACRPPGMPHGPWSSRDGVTMLVITYPAR
;
A
#
# COMPACT_ATOMS: atom_id res chain seq x y z
N MET A 1 11.12 15.33 11.91
CA MET A 1 12.48 14.80 11.72
C MET A 1 12.53 14.09 10.37
N SER A 2 13.58 13.37 9.97
CA SER A 2 13.55 12.47 8.82
C SER A 2 13.24 11.04 9.28
N LYS A 3 12.83 10.15 8.36
CA LYS A 3 12.74 8.69 8.62
C LYS A 3 13.99 8.17 9.36
N PRO A 4 13.86 7.11 10.19
CA PRO A 4 14.99 6.54 10.92
C PRO A 4 16.12 6.07 10.00
N GLU A 5 17.35 6.17 10.45
CA GLU A 5 18.52 5.53 9.82
C GLU A 5 18.50 4.03 10.16
N LEU A 6 18.40 3.17 9.14
CA LEU A 6 18.30 1.71 9.27
C LEU A 6 19.22 1.05 8.24
N GLU A 7 20.04 0.09 8.67
CA GLU A 7 20.82 -0.80 7.79
C GLU A 7 19.98 -2.05 7.43
N PHE A 8 20.45 -2.90 6.51
CA PHE A 8 19.77 -4.16 6.18
C PHE A 8 19.49 -5.02 7.42
N HIS A 9 18.21 -5.26 7.67
CA HIS A 9 17.71 -6.11 8.75
C HIS A 9 16.43 -6.83 8.30
N LEU A 10 16.07 -7.89 9.01
CA LEU A 10 14.75 -8.50 8.84
C LEU A 10 13.72 -7.65 9.59
N PRO A 11 12.64 -7.18 8.94
CA PRO A 11 11.63 -6.38 9.63
C PRO A 11 10.98 -7.17 10.78
N GLU A 12 11.24 -6.73 12.01
CA GLU A 12 10.69 -7.29 13.23
C GLU A 12 9.24 -6.81 13.48
N GLY A 13 8.51 -7.53 14.34
CA GLY A 13 7.16 -7.15 14.76
C GLY A 13 6.02 -7.81 13.97
N PRO A 14 4.79 -7.80 14.52
CA PRO A 14 3.64 -8.46 13.93
C PRO A 14 3.08 -7.66 12.76
N TRP A 15 2.43 -8.36 11.83
CA TRP A 15 1.44 -7.74 10.95
C TRP A 15 0.30 -7.17 11.80
N ARG A 16 -0.18 -6.00 11.41
CA ARG A 16 -1.27 -5.30 12.09
C ARG A 16 -2.32 -4.90 11.08
N SER A 17 -3.59 -4.98 11.45
CA SER A 17 -4.66 -4.36 10.67
C SER A 17 -4.69 -2.86 10.96
N PRO A 18 -4.45 -1.98 9.96
CA PRO A 18 -4.56 -0.54 10.16
C PRO A 18 -5.99 -0.16 10.58
N ALA A 19 -6.11 0.91 11.37
CA ALA A 19 -7.43 1.42 11.74
C ALA A 19 -8.20 1.87 10.49
N GLY A 20 -9.43 1.37 10.32
CA GLY A 20 -10.26 1.65 9.15
C GLY A 20 -9.93 0.80 7.92
N ALA A 21 -8.96 -0.11 7.99
CA ALA A 21 -8.69 -1.03 6.89
C ALA A 21 -9.78 -2.09 6.77
N GLY A 22 -10.14 -2.44 5.54
CA GLY A 22 -11.09 -3.50 5.24
C GLY A 22 -10.59 -4.89 5.67
N PRO A 23 -11.47 -5.91 5.72
CA PRO A 23 -11.10 -7.27 6.09
C PRO A 23 -9.97 -7.82 5.21
N GLY A 24 -9.01 -8.50 5.83
CA GLY A 24 -7.88 -9.12 5.13
C GLY A 24 -6.76 -8.15 4.73
N VAL A 25 -6.83 -6.87 5.11
CA VAL A 25 -5.75 -5.91 4.94
C VAL A 25 -4.89 -5.87 6.21
N GLU A 26 -3.59 -6.13 6.03
CA GLU A 26 -2.60 -6.05 7.09
C GLU A 26 -1.38 -5.26 6.62
N GLU A 27 -0.66 -4.66 7.56
CA GLU A 27 0.58 -3.95 7.28
C GLU A 27 1.68 -4.27 8.28
N ARG A 28 2.92 -4.03 7.85
CA ARG A 28 4.11 -4.00 8.69
C ARG A 28 4.90 -2.75 8.33
N VAL A 29 4.92 -1.79 9.25
CA VAL A 29 5.68 -0.54 9.10
C VAL A 29 7.18 -0.86 9.10
N LEU A 30 7.90 -0.35 8.09
CA LEU A 30 9.35 -0.51 7.97
C LEU A 30 10.09 0.75 8.45
N ALA A 31 9.57 1.92 8.11
CA ALA A 31 10.12 3.20 8.53
C ALA A 31 8.99 4.24 8.58
N ASP A 32 8.97 5.07 9.60
CA ASP A 32 7.92 6.06 9.81
C ASP A 32 8.53 7.36 10.35
N ASP A 33 8.02 8.48 9.85
CA ASP A 33 8.33 9.83 10.33
C ASP A 33 7.01 10.55 10.58
N PRO A 34 6.45 10.42 11.79
CA PRO A 34 5.15 10.99 12.13
C PRO A 34 5.11 12.52 12.07
N GLU A 35 6.26 13.18 12.23
CA GLU A 35 6.35 14.64 12.17
C GLU A 35 6.41 15.16 10.72
N GLY A 36 7.19 14.50 9.87
CA GLY A 36 7.34 14.86 8.45
C GLY A 36 6.40 14.13 7.49
N GLY A 37 5.53 13.25 8.00
CA GLY A 37 4.48 12.57 7.23
C GLY A 37 4.97 11.52 6.23
N SER A 38 6.24 11.13 6.27
CA SER A 38 6.80 10.15 5.34
C SER A 38 6.80 8.76 5.95
N ARG A 39 6.29 7.76 5.21
CA ARG A 39 6.14 6.38 5.71
C ARG A 39 6.55 5.35 4.66
N THR A 40 7.05 4.21 5.12
CA THR A 40 7.32 3.02 4.28
C THR A 40 6.78 1.80 5.03
N ALA A 41 5.98 0.98 4.35
CA ALA A 41 5.42 -0.24 4.92
C ALA A 41 5.34 -1.36 3.89
N LEU A 42 5.38 -2.61 4.37
CA LEU A 42 4.80 -3.72 3.63
C LEU A 42 3.30 -3.74 3.90
N VAL A 43 2.49 -3.85 2.86
CA VAL A 43 1.04 -4.03 2.96
C VAL A 43 0.67 -5.34 2.30
N ARG A 44 -0.16 -6.13 2.95
CA ARG A 44 -0.63 -7.42 2.47
C ARG A 44 -2.15 -7.42 2.43
N TRP A 45 -2.67 -7.89 1.31
CA TRP A 45 -4.07 -8.27 1.19
C TRP A 45 -4.16 -9.79 1.14
N ALA A 46 -5.04 -10.34 1.96
CA ALA A 46 -5.38 -11.76 1.93
C ALA A 46 -6.08 -12.13 0.61
N PRO A 47 -6.03 -13.42 0.21
CA PRO A 47 -6.88 -13.91 -0.86
C PRO A 47 -8.35 -13.57 -0.60
N GLY A 48 -9.02 -13.01 -1.61
CA GLY A 48 -10.41 -12.58 -1.55
C GLY A 48 -10.64 -11.16 -1.02
N THR A 49 -9.60 -10.39 -0.69
CA THR A 49 -9.77 -8.97 -0.35
C THR A 49 -10.39 -8.21 -1.53
N ASP A 50 -11.41 -7.41 -1.23
CA ASP A 50 -12.17 -6.62 -2.18
C ASP A 50 -12.48 -5.25 -1.57
N THR A 51 -12.01 -4.18 -2.23
CA THR A 51 -12.18 -2.79 -1.79
C THR A 51 -13.30 -2.09 -2.57
N SER A 52 -14.17 -2.81 -3.29
CA SER A 52 -15.26 -2.24 -4.09
C SER A 52 -16.18 -1.34 -3.27
N ALA A 53 -16.43 -1.70 -2.00
CA ALA A 53 -17.27 -0.93 -1.09
C ALA A 53 -16.63 0.43 -0.69
N ASP A 54 -15.30 0.55 -0.77
CA ASP A 54 -14.57 1.77 -0.44
C ASP A 54 -14.58 2.76 -1.62
N GLY A 55 -14.86 2.28 -2.84
CA GLY A 55 -14.88 3.08 -4.05
C GLY A 55 -13.50 3.52 -4.52
N VAL A 56 -13.47 4.53 -5.40
CA VAL A 56 -12.23 5.05 -5.99
C VAL A 56 -11.46 5.85 -4.95
N SER A 57 -10.20 5.46 -4.71
CA SER A 57 -9.32 6.13 -3.75
C SER A 57 -8.70 7.41 -4.33
N ARG A 58 -8.56 8.41 -3.46
CA ARG A 58 -7.81 9.65 -3.67
C ARG A 58 -7.19 10.09 -2.35
N HIS A 59 -5.92 10.48 -2.38
CA HIS A 59 -5.22 11.05 -1.23
C HIS A 59 -4.46 12.32 -1.64
N ASP A 60 -4.12 13.17 -0.67
CA ASP A 60 -3.43 14.45 -0.84
C ASP A 60 -1.90 14.35 -0.71
N PHE A 61 -1.37 13.14 -0.51
CA PHE A 61 0.06 12.82 -0.47
C PHE A 61 0.51 12.06 -1.73
N TRP A 62 1.82 11.89 -1.91
CA TRP A 62 2.39 10.97 -2.88
C TRP A 62 2.34 9.55 -2.35
N GLU A 63 1.95 8.60 -3.20
CA GLU A 63 2.03 7.17 -2.92
C GLU A 63 2.80 6.46 -4.03
N GLU A 64 3.83 5.71 -3.65
CA GLU A 64 4.55 4.81 -4.54
C GLU A 64 4.36 3.38 -4.07
N VAL A 65 4.05 2.49 -5.01
CA VAL A 65 3.74 1.09 -4.73
C VAL A 65 4.56 0.19 -5.64
N TYR A 66 5.21 -0.81 -5.06
CA TYR A 66 5.84 -1.91 -5.79
C TYR A 66 5.20 -3.24 -5.37
N LEU A 67 4.70 -4.01 -6.32
CA LEU A 67 4.09 -5.31 -6.05
C LEU A 67 5.19 -6.37 -5.86
N VAL A 68 5.35 -6.84 -4.63
CA VAL A 68 6.38 -7.82 -4.26
C VAL A 68 5.96 -9.24 -4.64
N GLU A 69 4.71 -9.59 -4.36
CA GLU A 69 4.15 -10.92 -4.58
C GLU A 69 2.66 -10.81 -4.91
N GLY A 70 2.14 -11.75 -5.69
CA GLY A 70 0.71 -11.86 -5.97
C GLY A 70 0.22 -10.88 -7.03
N ALA A 71 -1.08 -10.57 -6.97
CA ALA A 71 -1.74 -9.75 -7.97
C ALA A 71 -2.98 -9.03 -7.41
N MET A 72 -3.32 -7.90 -8.02
CA MET A 72 -4.54 -7.13 -7.74
C MET A 72 -5.18 -6.71 -9.06
N HIS A 73 -6.51 -6.73 -9.11
CA HIS A 73 -7.29 -6.31 -10.25
C HIS A 73 -7.94 -4.95 -9.96
N ASP A 74 -7.63 -3.95 -10.78
CA ASP A 74 -8.25 -2.64 -10.73
C ASP A 74 -9.57 -2.66 -11.51
N LEU A 75 -10.67 -2.42 -10.79
CA LEU A 75 -12.04 -2.51 -11.29
C LEU A 75 -12.45 -1.29 -12.12
N THR A 76 -11.76 -0.16 -11.97
CA THR A 76 -12.02 1.02 -12.80
C THR A 76 -11.35 0.87 -14.15
N LEU A 77 -10.13 0.33 -14.16
CA LEU A 77 -9.33 0.15 -15.36
C LEU A 77 -9.57 -1.19 -16.06
N GLU A 78 -10.25 -2.14 -15.40
CA GLU A 78 -10.41 -3.53 -15.83
C GLU A 78 -9.06 -4.18 -16.15
N LYS A 79 -8.08 -3.99 -15.25
CA LYS A 79 -6.70 -4.43 -15.45
C LYS A 79 -6.13 -5.11 -14.23
N THR A 80 -5.43 -6.21 -14.46
CA THR A 80 -4.68 -6.91 -13.41
C THR A 80 -3.24 -6.42 -13.38
N PHE A 81 -2.80 -6.00 -12.21
CA PHE A 81 -1.40 -5.70 -11.89
C PHE A 81 -0.81 -6.87 -11.10
N VAL A 82 0.44 -7.22 -11.41
CA VAL A 82 1.12 -8.42 -10.89
C VAL A 82 2.48 -8.07 -10.27
N ALA A 83 3.02 -8.98 -9.47
CA ALA A 83 4.38 -8.86 -8.91
C ALA A 83 5.42 -8.37 -9.92
N GLY A 84 6.28 -7.45 -9.49
CA GLY A 84 7.27 -6.76 -10.32
C GLY A 84 6.79 -5.44 -10.93
N MET A 85 5.50 -5.13 -10.86
CA MET A 85 4.97 -3.84 -11.32
C MET A 85 5.09 -2.74 -10.27
N TYR A 86 5.23 -1.50 -10.76
CA TYR A 86 5.39 -0.29 -9.95
C TYR A 86 4.32 0.76 -10.33
N ALA A 87 3.88 1.54 -9.35
CA ALA A 87 3.03 2.70 -9.54
C ALA A 87 3.59 3.90 -8.78
N CYS A 88 3.46 5.09 -9.37
CA CYS A 88 3.69 6.39 -8.73
C CYS A 88 2.40 7.21 -8.85
N ARG A 89 1.77 7.49 -7.71
CA ARG A 89 0.46 8.14 -7.62
C ARG A 89 0.64 9.53 -7.00
N PRO A 90 0.58 10.60 -7.80
CA PRO A 90 0.61 11.96 -7.25
C PRO A 90 -0.68 12.27 -6.47
N PRO A 91 -0.67 13.32 -5.64
CA PRO A 91 -1.85 13.82 -4.95
C PRO A 91 -3.06 13.98 -5.90
N GLY A 92 -4.20 13.46 -5.47
CA GLY A 92 -5.48 13.54 -6.17
C GLY A 92 -5.68 12.55 -7.31
N MET A 93 -4.66 11.75 -7.70
CA MET A 93 -4.82 10.71 -8.73
C MET A 93 -5.90 9.70 -8.31
N PRO A 94 -6.95 9.45 -9.12
CA PRO A 94 -7.90 8.38 -8.85
C PRO A 94 -7.27 7.02 -9.13
N HIS A 95 -7.52 6.06 -8.25
CA HIS A 95 -7.01 4.69 -8.42
C HIS A 95 -7.90 3.70 -7.66
N GLY A 96 -7.97 2.45 -8.15
CA GLY A 96 -8.91 1.45 -7.63
C GLY A 96 -10.37 1.77 -7.94
N PRO A 97 -11.36 1.14 -7.25
CA PRO A 97 -11.16 0.10 -6.24
C PRO A 97 -10.53 -1.16 -6.85
N TRP A 98 -10.06 -2.06 -5.98
CA TRP A 98 -9.40 -3.29 -6.40
C TRP A 98 -10.02 -4.51 -5.75
N SER A 99 -9.84 -5.65 -6.42
CA SER A 99 -9.99 -6.97 -5.82
C SER A 99 -8.68 -7.76 -5.95
N SER A 100 -8.44 -8.68 -5.03
CA SER A 100 -7.31 -9.59 -5.12
C SER A 100 -7.77 -11.01 -4.82
N ARG A 101 -7.88 -11.83 -5.87
CA ARG A 101 -8.32 -13.22 -5.75
C ARG A 101 -7.33 -14.06 -4.93
N ASP A 102 -6.05 -13.97 -5.26
CA ASP A 102 -5.00 -14.84 -4.72
C ASP A 102 -4.12 -14.13 -3.66
N GLY A 103 -4.46 -12.89 -3.32
CA GLY A 103 -3.68 -12.04 -2.41
C GLY A 103 -2.59 -11.24 -3.13
N VAL A 104 -2.09 -10.21 -2.45
CA VAL A 104 -0.99 -9.38 -2.92
C VAL A 104 -0.17 -8.87 -1.73
N THR A 105 1.15 -8.84 -1.88
CA THR A 105 2.06 -8.15 -0.96
C THR A 105 2.74 -7.00 -1.70
N MET A 106 2.76 -5.83 -1.07
CA MET A 106 3.17 -4.56 -1.66
C MET A 106 4.18 -3.88 -0.76
N LEU A 107 5.21 -3.27 -1.34
CA LEU A 107 5.96 -2.21 -0.69
C LEU A 107 5.26 -0.88 -1.00
N VAL A 108 4.80 -0.20 0.03
CA VAL A 108 4.08 1.08 -0.07
C VAL A 108 4.92 2.17 0.59
N ILE A 109 5.17 3.24 -0.14
CA ILE A 109 5.91 4.42 0.31
C ILE A 109 4.98 5.61 0.16
N THR A 110 4.79 6.37 1.24
CA THR A 110 4.02 7.61 1.21
C THR A 110 4.86 8.78 1.71
N TYR A 111 4.62 9.97 1.16
CA TYR A 111 5.27 11.21 1.59
C TYR A 111 4.45 12.45 1.18
N PRO A 112 4.58 13.58 1.89
CA PRO A 112 3.78 14.76 1.60
C PRO A 112 4.02 15.34 0.21
N ALA A 113 2.97 15.92 -0.37
CA ALA A 113 3.11 16.88 -1.45
C ALA A 113 3.79 18.14 -0.89
N ARG A 114 4.99 18.47 -1.38
CA ARG A 114 5.67 19.72 -0.99
C ARG A 114 5.01 20.93 -1.60
#